data_AF-A0A1F4CUC7-F1
#
_entry.id   AF-A0A1F4CUC7-F1
#
_cell.length_a   1.000
_cell.length_b   1.000
_cell.length_c   1.000
_cell.angle_alpha   90.00
_cell.angle_beta   90.00
_cell.angle_gamma   90.00
#
_symmetry.space_group_name_H-M   'P 1'
#
loop_
_entity.id
_entity.type
_entity.pdbx_description
1 polymer ?
#
loop_
_entity_poly.entity_id
_entity_poly.type
_entity_poly.pdbx_seq_one_letter_code
_entity_poly.pdbx_strand_id
1 'polypeptide(L)'
;MKVILRGTLGEGAPQREFQLPLEAGTTREELLAALSGRVPAIARCLKASAETGKPVALMIVADGNWVHPGEPVGADAEVEIGPPISGG
;
A
#
# COMPACT_ATOMS: atom_id res chain seq x y z
N MET A 1 -0.22 5.24 12.05
CA MET A 1 0.83 5.17 11.00
C MET A 1 0.68 6.28 9.98
N LYS A 2 1.80 6.69 9.38
CA LYS A 2 1.85 7.62 8.25
C LYS A 2 2.09 6.84 6.96
N VAL A 3 1.28 7.07 5.94
CA VAL A 3 1.42 6.43 4.63
C VAL A 3 1.75 7.47 3.57
N ILE A 4 2.77 7.22 2.76
CA ILE A 4 3.26 8.08 1.70
C ILE A 4 3.13 7.35 0.36
N LEU A 5 2.37 7.92 -0.57
CA LEU A 5 2.27 7.43 -1.94
C LEU A 5 3.44 7.95 -2.78
N ARG A 6 4.13 7.04 -3.46
CA ARG A 6 5.26 7.32 -4.34
C ARG A 6 4.89 7.07 -5.80
N GLY A 7 5.60 7.75 -6.71
CA GLY A 7 5.44 7.59 -8.15
C GLY A 7 4.02 7.84 -8.65
N THR A 8 3.59 7.05 -9.63
CA THR A 8 2.30 7.18 -10.33
C THR A 8 1.09 6.92 -9.42
N LEU A 9 1.26 6.26 -8.26
CA LEU A 9 0.18 6.11 -7.29
C LEU A 9 -0.29 7.45 -6.71
N GLY A 10 0.61 8.44 -6.64
CA GLY A 10 0.32 9.77 -6.13
C GLY A 10 -0.35 10.71 -7.14
N GLU A 11 -0.48 10.33 -8.41
CA GLU A 11 -1.02 11.21 -9.47
C GLU A 11 -2.55 11.23 -9.53
N GLY A 12 -3.21 10.16 -9.07
CA GLY A 12 -4.67 10.04 -9.02
C GLY A 12 -5.26 10.03 -7.61
N ALA A 13 -4.43 10.24 -6.59
CA ALA A 13 -4.85 10.28 -5.19
C ALA A 13 -5.24 11.71 -4.78
N PRO A 14 -6.20 11.91 -3.86
CA PRO A 14 -6.56 13.24 -3.36
C PRO A 14 -5.40 13.93 -2.64
N GLN A 15 -4.46 13.14 -2.12
CA GLN A 15 -3.24 13.59 -1.46
C GLN A 15 -2.20 12.48 -1.51
N ARG A 16 -0.93 12.82 -1.26
CA ARG A 16 0.18 11.87 -1.24
C ARG A 16 0.46 11.30 0.14
N GLU A 17 0.02 11.96 1.20
CA GLU A 17 0.26 11.53 2.58
C GLU A 17 -1.07 11.27 3.29
N PHE A 18 -1.15 10.15 4.02
CA PHE A 18 -2.33 9.77 4.79
C PHE A 18 -1.92 9.40 6.19
N GLN A 19 -2.61 9.96 7.19
CA GLN A 19 -2.57 9.45 8.54
C GLN A 19 -3.68 8.41 8.70
N LEU A 20 -3.33 7.17 9.03
CA LEU A 20 -4.28 6.09 9.23
C LEU A 20 -4.28 5.65 10.71
N PRO A 21 -5.46 5.56 11.34
CA PRO A 21 -5.61 4.99 12.68
C PRO A 21 -5.71 3.46 12.57
N LEU A 22 -4.60 2.80 12.22
CA LEU A 22 -4.53 1.35 12.10
C LEU A 22 -3.94 0.75 13.37
N GLU A 23 -4.49 -0.39 13.80
CA GLU A 23 -4.08 -1.10 15.01
C GLU A 23 -2.75 -1.83 14.82
N ALA A 24 -2.11 -2.18 15.93
CA ALA A 24 -0.90 -3.00 15.92
C ALA A 24 -1.19 -4.36 15.29
N GLY A 25 -0.32 -4.78 14.36
CA GLY A 25 -0.47 -6.05 13.64
C GLY A 25 -1.34 -5.98 12.38
N THR A 26 -1.76 -4.78 11.96
CA THR A 26 -2.43 -4.59 10.66
C THR A 26 -1.57 -5.17 9.54
N THR A 27 -2.15 -6.05 8.73
CA THR A 27 -1.46 -6.68 7.60
C THR A 27 -1.32 -5.72 6.42
N ARG A 28 -0.36 -6.02 5.55
CA ARG A 28 -0.21 -5.38 4.23
C ARG A 28 -1.53 -5.27 3.47
N GLU A 29 -2.31 -6.35 3.44
CA GLU A 29 -3.55 -6.43 2.69
C GLU A 29 -4.67 -5.56 3.30
N GLU A 30 -4.76 -5.50 4.64
CA GLU A 30 -5.70 -4.62 5.34
C GLU A 30 -5.37 -3.14 5.14
N LEU A 31 -4.08 -2.79 5.16
CA LEU A 31 -3.61 -1.45 4.84
C LEU A 31 -4.04 -1.02 3.43
N LEU A 32 -3.82 -1.89 2.43
CA LEU A 32 -4.22 -1.62 1.05
C LEU A 32 -5.75 -1.51 0.92
N ALA A 33 -6.50 -2.36 1.61
CA ALA A 33 -7.95 -2.29 1.63
C ALA A 33 -8.46 -0.95 2.19
N ALA A 34 -7.87 -0.46 3.30
CA ALA A 34 -8.21 0.83 3.89
C ALA A 34 -7.93 2.03 2.95
N LEU A 35 -6.88 1.94 2.14
CA LEU A 35 -6.52 2.97 1.17
C LEU A 35 -7.29 2.89 -0.15
N SER A 36 -7.82 1.72 -0.51
CA SER A 36 -8.51 1.49 -1.77
C SER A 36 -9.69 2.44 -2.02
N GLY A 37 -10.42 2.81 -0.96
CA GLY A 37 -11.53 3.76 -1.05
C GLY A 37 -11.10 5.20 -1.33
N ARG A 38 -9.80 5.53 -1.14
CA ARG A 38 -9.25 6.88 -1.30
C ARG A 38 -8.29 6.99 -2.48
N VAL A 39 -7.70 5.87 -2.90
CA VAL A 39 -6.65 5.82 -3.92
C VAL A 39 -7.09 4.88 -5.04
N PRO A 40 -7.68 5.39 -6.13
CA PRO A 40 -8.23 4.56 -7.21
C PRO A 40 -7.23 3.58 -7.83
N ALA A 41 -5.95 3.93 -7.87
CA ALA A 41 -4.90 3.04 -8.35
C ALA A 41 -4.76 1.78 -7.48
N ILE A 42 -4.81 1.92 -6.15
CA ILE A 42 -4.75 0.80 -5.20
C ILE A 42 -5.98 -0.10 -5.37
N ALA A 43 -7.18 0.47 -5.52
CA ALA A 43 -8.40 -0.29 -5.79
C ALA A 43 -8.29 -1.15 -7.07
N ARG A 44 -7.73 -0.59 -8.14
CA ARG A 44 -7.48 -1.34 -9.39
C ARG A 44 -6.50 -2.50 -9.17
N CYS A 45 -5.43 -2.27 -8.42
CA CYS A 45 -4.45 -3.32 -8.12
C CYS A 45 -5.06 -4.46 -7.27
N LEU A 46 -5.90 -4.14 -6.28
CA LEU A 46 -6.61 -5.13 -5.49
C LEU A 46 -7.59 -5.95 -6.33
N LYS A 47 -8.34 -5.29 -7.23
CA LYS A 47 -9.23 -5.97 -8.17
C LYS A 47 -8.47 -6.93 -9.08
N ALA A 48 -7.36 -6.50 -9.68
CA ALA A 48 -6.53 -7.34 -10.52
C ALA A 48 -5.93 -8.54 -9.76
N SER A 49 -5.53 -8.33 -8.49
CA SER A 49 -5.08 -9.40 -7.60
C SER A 49 -6.18 -10.43 -7.36
N ALA A 50 -7.40 -9.99 -7.04
CA ALA A 50 -8.55 -10.88 -6.84
C ALA A 50 -8.94 -11.66 -8.10
N GLU A 51 -8.87 -11.03 -9.27
CA GLU A 51 -9.19 -11.66 -10.56
C GLU A 51 -8.15 -12.71 -10.98
N THR A 52 -6.88 -12.51 -10.61
CA THR A 52 -5.77 -13.37 -11.05
C THR A 52 -5.28 -14.35 -9.99
N GLY A 53 -5.72 -14.21 -8.74
CA GLY A 53 -5.21 -14.94 -7.59
C GLY A 53 -3.75 -14.63 -7.25
N LYS A 54 -3.14 -13.63 -7.90
CA LYS A 54 -1.75 -13.22 -7.66
C LYS A 54 -1.70 -12.14 -6.57
N PRO A 55 -0.62 -12.07 -5.77
CA PRO A 55 -0.44 -10.97 -4.82
C PRO A 55 -0.49 -9.61 -5.50
N VAL A 56 -0.93 -8.60 -4.76
CA VAL A 56 -0.95 -7.21 -5.23
C VAL A 56 0.46 -6.79 -5.66
N ALA A 57 0.59 -6.37 -6.92
CA ALA A 57 1.85 -5.91 -7.51
C ALA A 57 2.13 -4.44 -7.14
N LEU A 58 2.41 -4.18 -5.86
CA LEU A 58 2.81 -2.88 -5.34
C LEU A 58 4.02 -3.04 -4.41
N MET A 59 4.93 -2.08 -4.50
CA MET A 59 6.03 -1.94 -3.55
C MET A 59 5.52 -1.33 -2.26
N ILE A 60 5.83 -1.96 -1.13
CA ILE A 60 5.50 -1.46 0.20
C ILE A 60 6.74 -1.55 1.06
N VAL A 61 7.11 -0.43 1.66
CA VAL A 61 8.26 -0.30 2.56
C VAL A 61 7.77 0.32 3.86
N ALA A 62 8.04 -0.29 5.00
CA ALA A 62 7.73 0.24 6.33
C ALA A 62 9.04 0.45 7.11
N ASP A 63 9.27 1.68 7.58
CA ASP A 63 10.48 2.07 8.32
C ASP A 63 11.80 1.62 7.62
N GLY A 64 11.82 1.72 6.29
CA GLY A 64 12.95 1.33 5.45
C GLY A 64 13.05 -0.16 5.08
N ASN A 65 12.12 -1.01 5.55
CA ASN A 65 12.11 -2.44 5.28
C ASN A 65 10.99 -2.84 4.32
N TRP A 66 11.27 -3.77 3.41
CA TRP A 66 10.26 -4.34 2.52
C TRP A 66 9.19 -5.08 3.32
N VAL A 67 7.93 -4.84 2.99
CA VAL A 67 6.78 -5.56 3.57
C VAL A 67 6.25 -6.56 2.55
N HIS A 68 6.40 -7.83 2.85
CA HIS A 68 5.93 -8.93 2.03
C HIS A 68 4.43 -9.23 2.27
N PRO A 69 3.75 -9.94 1.34
CA PRO A 69 2.36 -10.36 1.55
C PRO A 69 2.18 -11.13 2.86
N GLY A 70 1.15 -10.78 3.64
CA GLY A 70 0.87 -11.40 4.94
C GLY A 70 1.75 -10.93 6.10
N GLU A 71 2.74 -10.07 5.87
CA GLU A 71 3.51 -9.48 6.96
C GLU A 71 2.75 -8.34 7.66
N PRO A 72 2.89 -8.23 8.99
CA PRO A 72 2.32 -7.13 9.75
C PRO A 72 3.09 -5.84 9.51
N VAL A 73 2.37 -4.72 9.59
CA VAL A 73 2.91 -3.36 9.57
C VAL A 73 2.77 -2.76 10.97
N GLY A 74 3.83 -2.13 11.46
CA GLY A 74 3.81 -1.47 12.77
C GLY A 74 2.80 -0.33 12.83
N ALA A 75 2.06 -0.22 13.93
CA ALA A 75 1.01 0.80 14.11
C ALA A 75 1.51 2.24 13.96
N ASP A 76 2.78 2.47 14.28
CA ASP A 76 3.43 3.79 14.23
C ASP A 76 4.41 3.93 13.05
N ALA A 77 4.47 2.94 12.15
CA ALA A 77 5.41 2.94 11.03
C ALA A 77 5.17 4.12 10.06
N GLU A 78 6.25 4.58 9.44
CA GLU A 78 6.18 5.34 8.20
C GLU A 78 6.23 4.36 7.02
N VAL A 79 5.14 4.33 6.26
CA VAL A 79 4.93 3.38 5.16
C VAL A 79 4.98 4.10 3.83
N GLU A 80 5.83 3.64 2.93
CA GLU A 80 5.89 4.09 1.55
C GLU A 80 5.25 3.06 0.64
N ILE A 81 4.29 3.49 -0.20
CA ILE A 81 3.64 2.63 -1.19
C ILE A 81 3.93 3.20 -2.57
N GLY A 82 4.50 2.38 -3.44
CA GLY A 82 4.88 2.76 -4.80
C GLY A 82 4.35 1.79 -5.86
N PRO A 83 4.40 2.19 -7.14
CA PRO A 83 4.20 1.26 -8.25
C PRO A 83 5.21 0.11 -8.16
N PRO A 84 4.93 -1.05 -8.78
CA PRO A 84 5.90 -2.14 -8.83
C PRO A 84 7.19 -1.66 -9.48
N ILE A 85 8.34 -2.18 -9.02
CA ILE A 85 9.62 -1.92 -9.68
C ILE A 85 9.56 -2.57 -11.06
N SER A 86 9.37 -1.78 -12.11
CA SER A 86 9.69 -2.21 -13.46
C SER A 86 11.22 -2.19 -13.58
N GLY A 87 11.86 -3.36 -13.47
CA GLY A 87 13.22 -3.51 -13.94
C GLY A 87 13.25 -3.16 -15.42
N GLY A 88 14.05 -2.15 -15.78
CA GLY A 88 14.40 -1.87 -17.18
C GLY A 88 15.35 -2.91 -17.72
#